data_AF-D6ACS0-F1
#
_entry.id   AF-D6ACS0-F1
#
_cell.length_a   1.000
_cell.length_b   1.000
_cell.length_c   1.000
_cell.angle_alpha   90.00
_cell.angle_beta   90.00
_cell.angle_gamma   90.00
#
_symmetry.space_group_name_H-M   'P 1'
#
loop_
_entity.id
_entity.type
_entity.pdbx_description
1 polymer ?
#
loop_
_entity_poly.entity_id
_entity_poly.type
_entity_poly.pdbx_seq_one_letter_code
_entity_poly.pdbx_strand_id
1 'polypeptide(L)'
;MEGTTVQRPHISAALACSALLLTPLLSACGGSAEADTQPPGTPENVTAQASSSTSVHVMWKAAPDDEKVAGYEVYRGKSKVKSVPATKTMIDVNGLTASTDYTFSVRAKDKAGNLSASSKAVPVTTQATPPKDDEPPTTPAKLTGRADGSRGATLTWGAAKDDVGVTSYDIYQEDSRIHSVPASETTAKLTGLRPGTVYTFTVRARDASDKSSADSNTLDLTTASAAGAPASTAPNGLRTEVGKEGDLFTLDLSWDQPDTGGTIPAYELYMNGKLTTTIVWGGTPPEGRATYRLDLPDPAGTRYSVKLRAKLPDGTWGDFSAQRTVVLAD
;
A
#
# COMPACT_ATOMS: atom_id res chain seq x y z
N MET A 1 9.91 -57.10 -0.06
CA MET A 1 10.68 -56.08 -0.82
C MET A 1 11.89 -55.75 0.01
N GLU A 2 12.92 -56.53 -0.28
CA GLU A 2 14.15 -56.66 0.47
C GLU A 2 15.06 -55.46 0.21
N GLY A 3 15.61 -54.91 1.28
CA GLY A 3 16.83 -54.10 1.24
C GLY A 3 18.01 -55.01 1.57
N THR A 4 19.06 -54.98 0.75
CA THR A 4 20.29 -55.72 1.01
C THR A 4 21.50 -54.90 0.58
N THR A 5 22.12 -54.23 1.55
CA THR A 5 23.50 -53.76 1.54
C THR A 5 24.46 -54.95 1.40
N VAL A 6 25.43 -54.86 0.49
CA VAL A 6 26.54 -55.82 0.37
C VAL A 6 27.85 -55.12 0.70
N GLN A 7 28.52 -55.68 1.70
CA GLN A 7 29.85 -55.31 2.16
C GLN A 7 30.78 -56.52 1.97
N ARG A 8 32.09 -56.25 1.81
CA ARG A 8 33.29 -57.11 1.97
C ARG A 8 33.87 -57.72 0.67
N PRO A 9 35.14 -58.19 0.65
CA PRO A 9 36.32 -57.90 1.50
C PRO A 9 37.61 -57.60 0.69
N HIS A 10 38.66 -57.19 1.42
CA HIS A 10 40.07 -57.20 0.97
C HIS A 10 40.66 -58.62 0.99
N ILE A 11 41.43 -59.01 -0.05
CA ILE A 11 42.55 -59.97 0.03
C ILE A 11 43.66 -59.55 -0.94
N SER A 12 44.90 -59.58 -0.43
CA SER A 12 46.18 -59.28 -1.08
C SER A 12 46.63 -60.35 -2.10
N ALA A 13 47.34 -59.94 -3.14
CA ALA A 13 48.28 -60.80 -3.86
C ALA A 13 49.48 -59.98 -4.37
N ALA A 14 50.69 -60.43 -4.03
CA ALA A 14 51.97 -59.91 -4.50
C ALA A 14 52.40 -60.64 -5.78
N LEU A 15 53.04 -59.93 -6.71
CA LEU A 15 53.93 -60.51 -7.71
C LEU A 15 54.95 -59.47 -8.16
N ALA A 16 56.20 -59.93 -8.23
CA ALA A 16 57.41 -59.14 -8.45
C ALA A 16 57.84 -59.12 -9.92
N CYS A 17 58.78 -58.20 -10.20
CA CYS A 17 59.70 -58.13 -11.35
C CYS A 17 59.13 -57.77 -12.74
N SER A 18 59.48 -56.59 -13.24
CA SER A 18 60.67 -56.44 -14.11
C SER A 18 60.92 -54.98 -14.46
N ALA A 19 62.20 -54.60 -14.41
CA ALA A 19 62.70 -53.29 -14.75
C ALA A 19 62.73 -53.06 -16.27
N LEU A 20 62.31 -51.86 -16.69
CA LEU A 20 62.75 -51.26 -17.94
C LEU A 20 62.86 -49.74 -17.72
N LEU A 21 64.12 -49.29 -17.71
CA LEU A 21 64.53 -47.90 -17.74
C LEU A 21 64.04 -47.27 -19.05
N LEU A 22 63.12 -46.32 -18.95
CA LEU A 22 62.81 -45.38 -20.02
C LEU A 22 62.81 -43.98 -19.40
N THR A 23 63.84 -43.20 -19.70
CA THR A 23 63.94 -41.78 -19.38
C THR A 23 63.17 -40.97 -20.41
N PRO A 24 62.10 -40.25 -20.06
CA PRO A 24 61.69 -39.07 -20.80
C PRO A 24 62.34 -37.84 -20.16
N LEU A 25 63.02 -37.04 -20.99
CA LEU A 25 63.48 -35.71 -20.65
C LEU A 25 62.31 -34.89 -20.10
N LEU A 26 62.38 -34.53 -18.82
CA LEU A 26 61.62 -33.40 -18.28
C LEU A 26 62.20 -32.13 -18.93
N SER A 27 61.73 -31.81 -20.14
CA SER A 27 61.69 -30.40 -20.56
C SER A 27 60.69 -29.71 -19.66
N ALA A 28 61.18 -29.28 -18.49
CA ALA A 28 60.57 -28.20 -17.74
C ALA A 28 60.67 -26.94 -18.60
N CYS A 29 59.72 -26.76 -19.52
CA CYS A 29 59.34 -25.43 -19.97
C CYS A 29 58.63 -24.75 -18.80
N GLY A 30 59.42 -24.36 -17.79
CA GLY A 30 59.07 -23.31 -16.86
C GLY A 30 59.10 -21.99 -17.62
N GLY A 31 58.17 -21.82 -18.56
CA GLY A 31 57.76 -20.49 -18.97
C GLY A 31 57.07 -19.90 -17.76
N SER A 32 57.76 -19.08 -16.99
CA SER A 32 57.11 -18.07 -16.17
C SER A 32 56.12 -17.37 -17.11
N ALA A 33 54.82 -17.63 -16.95
CA ALA A 33 53.82 -16.88 -17.68
C ALA A 33 54.09 -15.41 -17.35
N GLU A 34 54.59 -14.68 -18.34
CA GLU A 34 54.93 -13.28 -18.19
C GLU A 34 53.67 -12.55 -17.71
N ALA A 35 53.77 -11.78 -16.64
CA ALA A 35 52.61 -11.10 -16.08
C ALA A 35 52.03 -10.17 -17.15
N ASP A 36 50.72 -10.26 -17.44
CA ASP A 36 50.08 -9.38 -18.41
C ASP A 36 50.20 -7.93 -17.95
N THR A 37 50.83 -7.08 -18.76
CA THR A 37 51.04 -5.65 -18.49
C THR A 37 50.15 -4.75 -19.33
N GLN A 38 49.33 -5.31 -20.24
CA GLN A 38 48.53 -4.51 -21.16
C GLN A 38 47.14 -4.22 -20.57
N PRO A 39 46.79 -2.95 -20.31
CA PRO A 39 45.47 -2.61 -19.79
C PRO A 39 44.36 -2.80 -20.84
N PRO A 40 43.10 -3.04 -20.41
CA PRO A 40 41.95 -3.05 -21.32
C PRO A 40 41.68 -1.71 -22.01
N GLY A 41 40.81 -1.76 -23.02
CA GLY A 41 40.21 -0.58 -23.63
C GLY A 41 39.45 0.30 -22.63
N THR A 42 39.35 1.60 -22.95
CA THR A 42 38.60 2.53 -22.10
C THR A 42 37.09 2.37 -22.32
N PRO A 43 36.26 2.32 -21.27
CA PRO A 43 34.81 2.32 -21.42
C PRO A 43 34.30 3.56 -22.16
N GLU A 44 33.41 3.34 -23.14
CA GLU A 44 32.81 4.40 -23.97
C GLU A 44 31.36 4.65 -23.60
N ASN A 45 30.77 5.74 -24.12
CA ASN A 45 29.37 6.12 -23.92
C ASN A 45 28.94 6.10 -22.45
N VAL A 46 29.83 6.57 -21.56
CA VAL A 46 29.48 6.73 -20.16
C VAL A 46 28.41 7.81 -20.03
N THR A 47 27.34 7.51 -19.30
CA THR A 47 26.29 8.45 -18.94
C THR A 47 26.04 8.39 -17.44
N ALA A 48 25.55 9.50 -16.88
CA ALA A 48 25.14 9.58 -15.49
C ALA A 48 23.81 10.31 -15.41
N GLN A 49 22.85 9.73 -14.70
CA GLN A 49 21.51 10.29 -14.52
C GLN A 49 21.17 10.28 -13.02
N ALA A 50 20.69 11.39 -12.48
CA ALA A 50 20.20 11.42 -11.11
C ALA A 50 18.91 10.61 -10.99
N SER A 51 18.94 9.57 -10.14
CA SER A 51 17.79 8.70 -9.88
C SER A 51 16.98 9.16 -8.66
N SER A 52 17.59 9.95 -7.78
CA SER A 52 16.94 10.58 -6.63
C SER A 52 17.74 11.80 -6.17
N SER A 53 17.36 12.37 -5.02
CA SER A 53 18.15 13.38 -4.32
C SER A 53 19.48 12.85 -3.77
N THR A 54 19.64 11.53 -3.62
CA THR A 54 20.84 10.93 -2.99
C THR A 54 21.47 9.80 -3.82
N SER A 55 21.02 9.60 -5.06
CA SER A 55 21.54 8.54 -5.93
C SER A 55 21.65 8.96 -7.39
N VAL A 56 22.65 8.41 -8.07
CA VAL A 56 22.90 8.55 -9.50
C VAL A 56 23.08 7.18 -10.13
N HIS A 57 22.41 6.95 -11.25
CA HIS A 57 22.60 5.81 -12.11
C HIS A 57 23.68 6.11 -13.15
N VAL A 58 24.76 5.32 -13.14
CA VAL A 58 25.86 5.44 -14.10
C VAL A 58 25.81 4.26 -15.05
N MET A 59 25.82 4.52 -16.35
CA MET A 59 25.81 3.50 -17.41
C MET A 59 26.98 3.71 -18.34
N TRP A 60 27.44 2.65 -18.99
CA TRP A 60 28.50 2.70 -19.99
C TRP A 60 28.34 1.58 -21.01
N LYS A 61 29.07 1.68 -22.12
CA LYS A 61 29.25 0.55 -23.05
C LYS A 61 30.40 -0.32 -22.55
N ALA A 62 30.30 -1.63 -22.73
CA ALA A 62 31.41 -2.55 -22.47
C ALA A 62 32.68 -2.07 -23.21
N ALA A 63 33.82 -2.17 -22.53
CA ALA A 63 35.09 -1.75 -23.10
C ALA A 63 35.50 -2.69 -24.28
N PRO A 64 36.12 -2.16 -25.34
CA PRO A 64 36.71 -3.00 -26.39
C PRO A 64 37.88 -3.82 -25.81
N ASP A 65 37.97 -5.10 -26.20
CA ASP A 65 38.78 -6.20 -25.62
C ASP A 65 38.09 -6.95 -24.46
N ASP A 66 36.97 -7.61 -24.77
CA ASP A 66 36.04 -8.26 -23.83
C ASP A 66 36.55 -9.59 -23.24
N GLU A 67 37.56 -10.25 -23.82
CA GLU A 67 38.10 -11.50 -23.28
C GLU A 67 39.01 -11.30 -22.05
N LYS A 68 39.47 -10.07 -21.80
CA LYS A 68 40.39 -9.75 -20.69
C LYS A 68 39.79 -8.95 -19.54
N VAL A 69 38.66 -8.26 -19.73
CA VAL A 69 38.04 -7.44 -18.66
C VAL A 69 37.47 -8.33 -17.55
N ALA A 70 37.96 -8.16 -16.33
CA ALA A 70 37.43 -8.81 -15.13
C ALA A 70 36.33 -7.97 -14.44
N GLY A 71 36.35 -6.65 -14.64
CA GLY A 71 35.34 -5.76 -14.08
C GLY A 71 35.54 -4.30 -14.41
N TYR A 72 34.68 -3.47 -13.84
CA TYR A 72 34.72 -2.02 -13.99
C TYR A 72 34.81 -1.34 -12.62
N GLU A 73 35.57 -0.26 -12.57
CA GLU A 73 35.66 0.64 -11.42
C GLU A 73 34.98 1.96 -11.77
N VAL A 74 34.02 2.38 -10.96
CA VAL A 74 33.32 3.66 -11.11
C VAL A 74 33.88 4.66 -10.11
N TYR A 75 34.22 5.84 -10.62
CA TYR A 75 34.84 6.93 -9.89
C TYR A 75 33.89 8.12 -9.79
N ARG A 76 33.87 8.76 -8.62
CA ARG A 76 33.24 10.05 -8.35
C ARG A 76 34.35 11.08 -8.16
N GLY A 77 34.53 11.97 -9.13
CA GLY A 77 35.74 12.78 -9.25
C GLY A 77 36.98 11.90 -9.30
N LYS A 78 37.88 12.03 -8.33
CA LYS A 78 39.10 11.20 -8.22
C LYS A 78 38.95 9.95 -7.34
N SER A 79 37.83 9.81 -6.64
CA SER A 79 37.62 8.72 -5.66
C SER A 79 36.88 7.55 -6.29
N LYS A 80 37.41 6.33 -6.15
CA LYS A 80 36.68 5.12 -6.52
C LYS A 80 35.50 4.90 -5.56
N VAL A 81 34.30 4.75 -6.10
CA VAL A 81 33.06 4.56 -5.31
C VAL A 81 32.42 3.19 -5.49
N LYS A 82 32.68 2.51 -6.61
CA LYS A 82 32.19 1.15 -6.87
C LYS A 82 33.23 0.33 -7.64
N SER A 83 33.15 -0.98 -7.48
CA SER A 83 33.76 -1.98 -8.34
C SER A 83 32.69 -3.01 -8.69
N VAL A 84 32.51 -3.32 -9.97
CA VAL A 84 31.47 -4.24 -10.45
C VAL A 84 32.08 -5.30 -11.38
N PRO A 85 31.50 -6.52 -11.47
CA PRO A 85 31.99 -7.54 -12.39
C PRO A 85 31.80 -7.12 -13.85
N ALA A 86 32.53 -7.76 -14.77
CA ALA A 86 32.50 -7.44 -16.21
C ALA A 86 31.10 -7.60 -16.84
N THR A 87 30.23 -8.41 -16.24
CA THR A 87 28.84 -8.61 -16.66
C THR A 87 27.94 -7.40 -16.41
N LYS A 88 28.40 -6.38 -15.66
CA LYS A 88 27.65 -5.15 -15.41
C LYS A 88 28.23 -3.99 -16.18
N THR A 89 27.35 -3.29 -16.88
CA THR A 89 27.64 -2.04 -17.59
C THR A 89 26.81 -0.86 -17.06
N MET A 90 26.23 -1.04 -15.86
CA MET A 90 25.44 -0.04 -15.16
C MET A 90 25.51 -0.25 -13.64
N ILE A 91 25.44 0.82 -12.87
CA ILE A 91 25.38 0.77 -11.39
C ILE A 91 24.76 2.02 -10.79
N ASP A 92 24.06 1.85 -9.67
CA ASP A 92 23.64 2.96 -8.81
C ASP A 92 24.74 3.33 -7.80
N VAL A 93 25.02 4.63 -7.73
CA VAL A 93 25.86 5.25 -6.71
C VAL A 93 24.94 5.98 -5.74
N ASN A 94 24.83 5.46 -4.51
CA ASN A 94 23.98 5.99 -3.44
C ASN A 94 24.79 6.81 -2.42
N GLY A 95 24.09 7.46 -1.48
CA GLY A 95 24.73 8.22 -0.39
C GLY A 95 25.34 9.54 -0.89
N LEU A 96 24.75 10.12 -1.92
CA LEU A 96 25.10 11.45 -2.44
C LEU A 96 24.31 12.53 -1.69
N THR A 97 24.81 13.76 -1.75
CA THR A 97 24.13 14.95 -1.21
C THR A 97 23.18 15.50 -2.27
N ALA A 98 22.01 15.97 -1.86
CA ALA A 98 21.02 16.58 -2.75
C ALA A 98 21.51 17.89 -3.37
N SER A 99 20.94 18.26 -4.53
CA SER A 99 21.26 19.50 -5.26
C SER A 99 22.77 19.75 -5.43
N THR A 100 23.54 18.67 -5.62
CA THR A 100 25.01 18.73 -5.65
C THR A 100 25.52 18.22 -6.99
N ASP A 101 26.45 18.96 -7.58
CA ASP A 101 27.14 18.56 -8.80
C ASP A 101 28.17 17.46 -8.51
N TYR A 102 28.09 16.38 -9.26
CA TYR A 102 29.05 15.30 -9.28
C TYR A 102 29.59 15.08 -10.68
N THR A 103 30.77 14.48 -10.76
CA THR A 103 31.34 13.98 -12.00
C THR A 103 31.65 12.50 -11.85
N PHE A 104 31.25 11.70 -12.84
CA PHE A 104 31.50 10.27 -12.85
C PHE A 104 32.37 9.88 -14.03
N SER A 105 33.26 8.90 -13.80
CA SER A 105 34.01 8.22 -14.85
C SER A 105 34.13 6.74 -14.54
N VAL A 106 34.44 5.95 -15.56
CA VAL A 106 34.56 4.49 -15.44
C VAL A 106 35.91 4.05 -16.01
N ARG A 107 36.52 3.07 -15.35
CA ARG A 107 37.72 2.38 -15.83
C ARG A 107 37.42 0.89 -15.93
N ALA A 108 37.92 0.25 -16.97
CA ALA A 108 37.92 -1.21 -17.05
C ALA A 108 39.15 -1.77 -16.33
N LYS A 109 39.01 -2.96 -15.75
CA LYS A 109 40.06 -3.68 -15.04
C LYS A 109 40.14 -5.10 -15.58
N ASP A 110 41.33 -5.59 -15.90
CA ASP A 110 41.55 -6.98 -16.30
C ASP A 110 41.76 -7.93 -15.10
N LYS A 111 41.96 -9.22 -15.40
CA LYS A 111 42.27 -10.24 -14.38
C LYS A 111 43.65 -10.08 -13.73
N ALA A 112 44.62 -9.48 -14.44
CA ALA A 112 45.97 -9.19 -13.91
C ALA A 112 46.00 -7.96 -12.99
N GLY A 113 44.95 -7.14 -13.03
CA GLY A 113 44.77 -5.94 -12.23
C GLY A 113 45.10 -4.63 -12.96
N ASN A 114 45.45 -4.67 -14.26
CA ASN A 114 45.71 -3.48 -15.03
C ASN A 114 44.41 -2.69 -15.26
N LEU A 115 44.52 -1.37 -15.17
CA LEU A 115 43.39 -0.45 -15.34
C LEU A 115 43.52 0.32 -16.65
N SER A 116 42.43 0.42 -17.40
CA SER A 116 42.33 1.29 -18.57
C SER A 116 42.60 2.75 -18.21
N ALA A 117 42.73 3.61 -19.23
CA ALA A 117 42.57 5.05 -19.03
C ALA A 117 41.15 5.34 -18.48
N SER A 118 40.99 6.51 -17.83
CA SER A 118 39.67 6.96 -17.40
C SER A 118 38.82 7.31 -18.62
N SER A 119 37.55 6.90 -18.62
CA SER A 119 36.57 7.46 -19.54
C SER A 119 36.49 8.98 -19.41
N LYS A 120 35.88 9.64 -20.41
CA LYS A 120 35.45 11.03 -20.27
C LYS A 120 34.59 11.17 -19.02
N ALA A 121 34.88 12.18 -18.20
CA ALA A 121 34.07 12.50 -17.04
C ALA A 121 32.72 13.08 -17.50
N VAL A 122 31.64 12.57 -16.91
CA VAL A 122 30.28 13.06 -17.17
C VAL A 122 29.73 13.79 -15.95
N PRO A 123 29.29 15.06 -16.09
CA PRO A 123 28.67 15.78 -15.00
C PRO A 123 27.23 15.33 -14.78
N VAL A 124 26.76 15.41 -13.54
CA VAL A 124 25.37 15.19 -13.16
C VAL A 124 25.08 15.95 -11.88
N THR A 125 23.91 16.56 -11.78
CA THR A 125 23.44 17.22 -10.56
C THR A 125 22.38 16.32 -9.92
N THR A 126 22.58 15.94 -8.66
CA THR A 126 21.53 15.21 -7.91
C THR A 126 20.28 16.07 -7.76
N GLN A 127 19.13 15.41 -7.65
CA GLN A 127 17.86 16.12 -7.47
C GLN A 127 17.83 16.85 -6.11
N ALA A 128 16.95 17.83 -5.96
CA ALA A 128 16.70 18.43 -4.65
C ALA A 128 16.06 17.41 -3.71
N THR A 129 16.32 17.53 -2.41
CA THR A 129 15.56 16.77 -1.41
C THR A 129 14.09 17.18 -1.55
N PRO A 130 13.14 16.22 -1.72
CA PRO A 130 11.74 16.58 -1.66
C PRO A 130 11.47 17.26 -0.30
N PRO A 131 10.60 18.28 -0.26
CA PRO A 131 10.22 18.90 1.01
C PRO A 131 9.77 17.81 1.98
N LYS A 132 10.29 17.86 3.21
CA LYS A 132 9.80 16.99 4.26
C LYS A 132 8.38 17.45 4.57
N ASP A 133 7.42 16.61 4.23
CA ASP A 133 6.04 16.79 4.63
C ASP A 133 5.82 15.92 5.88
N ASP A 134 5.44 16.58 6.97
CA ASP A 134 4.97 15.96 8.20
C ASP A 134 3.50 16.31 8.52
N GLU A 135 2.87 17.19 7.74
CA GLU A 135 1.52 17.74 8.00
C GLU A 135 0.49 17.00 7.15
N PRO A 136 -0.57 16.39 7.74
CA PRO A 136 -1.60 15.77 6.94
C PRO A 136 -2.45 16.81 6.20
N PRO A 137 -3.07 16.46 5.06
CA PRO A 137 -3.97 17.35 4.35
C PRO A 137 -5.14 17.85 5.20
N THR A 138 -5.66 19.03 4.88
CA THR A 138 -6.92 19.52 5.44
C THR A 138 -8.08 18.58 5.06
N THR A 139 -9.08 18.45 5.92
CA THR A 139 -10.29 17.65 5.64
C THR A 139 -11.05 18.13 4.39
N PRO A 140 -11.46 17.22 3.49
CA PRO A 140 -12.36 17.53 2.38
C PRO A 140 -13.69 18.13 2.89
N ALA A 141 -14.06 19.30 2.37
CA ALA A 141 -15.23 20.02 2.84
C ALA A 141 -16.50 19.62 2.07
N LYS A 142 -17.68 19.75 2.70
CA LYS A 142 -19.00 19.68 2.02
C LYS A 142 -19.19 18.44 1.14
N LEU A 143 -18.95 17.25 1.69
CA LEU A 143 -19.32 16.01 1.03
C LEU A 143 -20.84 15.99 0.79
N THR A 144 -21.22 15.85 -0.48
CA THR A 144 -22.58 15.72 -0.97
C THR A 144 -22.64 14.60 -2.01
N GLY A 145 -23.83 14.17 -2.40
CA GLY A 145 -23.96 13.15 -3.41
C GLY A 145 -25.41 12.80 -3.71
N ARG A 146 -25.59 11.87 -4.64
CA ARG A 146 -26.89 11.31 -5.00
C ARG A 146 -26.75 9.84 -5.38
N ALA A 147 -27.82 9.07 -5.18
CA ALA A 147 -27.91 7.74 -5.76
C ALA A 147 -28.11 7.85 -7.28
N ASP A 148 -27.41 7.01 -8.03
CA ASP A 148 -27.57 6.85 -9.48
C ASP A 148 -28.24 5.49 -9.73
N GLY A 149 -29.56 5.46 -9.55
CA GLY A 149 -30.37 4.25 -9.63
C GLY A 149 -30.16 3.31 -8.44
N SER A 150 -30.34 2.01 -8.68
CA SER A 150 -30.34 0.99 -7.62
C SER A 150 -28.97 0.41 -7.29
N ARG A 151 -27.93 0.75 -8.06
CA ARG A 151 -26.61 0.09 -7.96
C ARG A 151 -25.42 1.04 -8.02
N GLY A 152 -25.65 2.35 -7.95
CA GLY A 152 -24.58 3.34 -8.02
C GLY A 152 -24.90 4.61 -7.26
N ALA A 153 -23.87 5.43 -7.09
CA ALA A 153 -23.97 6.75 -6.51
C ALA A 153 -22.86 7.65 -7.07
N THR A 154 -23.10 8.95 -7.11
CA THR A 154 -22.07 9.95 -7.38
C THR A 154 -21.88 10.81 -6.14
N LEU A 155 -20.64 10.87 -5.66
CA LEU A 155 -20.21 11.69 -4.53
C LEU A 155 -19.44 12.90 -5.04
N THR A 156 -19.55 14.04 -4.36
CA THR A 156 -18.85 15.28 -4.68
C THR A 156 -18.46 16.01 -3.40
N TRP A 157 -17.25 16.55 -3.35
CA TRP A 157 -16.72 17.29 -2.19
C TRP A 157 -15.91 18.52 -2.64
N GLY A 158 -15.52 19.33 -1.67
CA GLY A 158 -14.60 20.45 -1.84
C GLY A 158 -13.15 19.99 -1.67
N ALA A 159 -12.25 20.57 -2.47
CA ALA A 159 -10.84 20.20 -2.45
C ALA A 159 -10.19 20.46 -1.09
N ALA A 160 -9.35 19.52 -0.67
CA ALA A 160 -8.40 19.67 0.41
C ALA A 160 -7.16 20.45 -0.04
N LYS A 161 -6.41 20.96 0.94
CA LYS A 161 -5.11 21.59 0.76
C LYS A 161 -4.08 20.88 1.63
N ASP A 162 -2.84 21.01 1.23
CA ASP A 162 -1.67 20.45 1.89
C ASP A 162 -0.47 21.36 1.59
N ASP A 163 0.55 21.36 2.44
CA ASP A 163 1.72 22.23 2.28
C ASP A 163 2.65 21.79 1.14
N VAL A 164 2.68 20.49 0.84
CA VAL A 164 3.40 19.92 -0.30
C VAL A 164 2.46 19.52 -1.42
N GLY A 165 1.35 18.85 -1.10
CA GLY A 165 0.29 18.57 -2.05
C GLY A 165 -0.51 17.31 -1.73
N VAL A 166 -1.80 17.39 -1.99
CA VAL A 166 -2.71 16.24 -1.98
C VAL A 166 -2.44 15.37 -3.21
N THR A 167 -2.38 14.05 -3.04
CA THR A 167 -2.19 13.08 -4.13
C THR A 167 -3.46 12.33 -4.49
N SER A 168 -4.36 12.11 -3.51
CA SER A 168 -5.61 11.38 -3.73
C SER A 168 -6.71 11.74 -2.74
N TYR A 169 -7.94 11.38 -3.09
CA TYR A 169 -9.06 11.31 -2.17
C TYR A 169 -9.52 9.86 -2.02
N ASP A 170 -9.69 9.44 -0.78
CA ASP A 170 -10.14 8.11 -0.40
C ASP A 170 -11.59 8.15 0.06
N ILE A 171 -12.42 7.32 -0.56
CA ILE A 171 -13.83 7.18 -0.24
C ILE A 171 -13.96 6.00 0.71
N TYR A 172 -14.52 6.26 1.87
CA TYR A 172 -14.77 5.27 2.90
C TYR A 172 -16.26 4.97 3.00
N GLN A 173 -16.57 3.69 3.14
CA GLN A 173 -17.82 3.24 3.71
C GLN A 173 -17.49 2.74 5.12
N GLU A 174 -17.97 3.44 6.14
CA GLU A 174 -17.55 3.24 7.53
C GLU A 174 -16.03 3.42 7.66
N ASP A 175 -15.30 2.39 8.11
CA ASP A 175 -13.84 2.40 8.22
C ASP A 175 -13.13 1.70 7.06
N SER A 176 -13.90 1.17 6.11
CA SER A 176 -13.36 0.49 4.94
C SER A 176 -13.19 1.47 3.79
N ARG A 177 -11.95 1.66 3.33
CA ARG A 177 -11.68 2.36 2.08
C ARG A 177 -12.21 1.52 0.92
N ILE A 178 -13.24 2.01 0.24
CA ILE A 178 -13.89 1.28 -0.86
C ILE A 178 -13.45 1.78 -2.23
N HIS A 179 -12.92 3.00 -2.32
CA HIS A 179 -12.49 3.59 -3.58
C HIS A 179 -11.48 4.73 -3.33
N SER A 180 -10.72 5.09 -4.38
CA SER A 180 -9.79 6.21 -4.37
C SER A 180 -9.77 6.88 -5.74
N VAL A 181 -9.67 8.20 -5.77
CA VAL A 181 -9.55 9.02 -6.99
C VAL A 181 -8.34 9.94 -6.89
N PRO A 182 -7.72 10.36 -8.01
CA PRO A 182 -6.58 11.28 -7.98
C PRO A 182 -6.97 12.66 -7.41
N ALA A 183 -6.01 13.41 -6.87
CA ALA A 183 -6.26 14.73 -6.28
C ALA A 183 -6.84 15.78 -7.25
N SER A 184 -6.73 15.55 -8.57
CA SER A 184 -7.37 16.36 -9.60
C SER A 184 -8.89 16.20 -9.65
N GLU A 185 -9.44 15.18 -8.99
CA GLU A 185 -10.87 14.90 -8.95
C GLU A 185 -11.45 15.23 -7.57
N THR A 186 -12.59 15.92 -7.57
CA THR A 186 -13.39 16.15 -6.36
C THR A 186 -14.77 15.50 -6.48
N THR A 187 -14.83 14.44 -7.28
CA THR A 187 -16.02 13.64 -7.54
C THR A 187 -15.64 12.17 -7.65
N ALA A 188 -16.51 11.27 -7.22
CA ALA A 188 -16.34 9.82 -7.41
C ALA A 188 -17.65 9.16 -7.79
N LYS A 189 -17.59 8.26 -8.77
CA LYS A 189 -18.72 7.42 -9.17
C LYS A 189 -18.56 6.03 -8.58
N LEU A 190 -19.46 5.68 -7.66
CA LEU A 190 -19.55 4.37 -7.06
C LEU A 190 -20.47 3.47 -7.87
N THR A 191 -20.10 2.20 -8.00
CA THR A 191 -20.90 1.16 -8.65
C THR A 191 -20.91 -0.10 -7.81
N GLY A 192 -21.80 -1.04 -8.12
CA GLY A 192 -21.88 -2.31 -7.40
C GLY A 192 -22.59 -2.22 -6.05
N LEU A 193 -23.27 -1.11 -5.77
CA LEU A 193 -24.08 -0.96 -4.56
C LEU A 193 -25.30 -1.91 -4.62
N ARG A 194 -25.81 -2.27 -3.44
CA ARG A 194 -27.01 -3.09 -3.29
C ARG A 194 -28.26 -2.20 -3.44
N PRO A 195 -29.31 -2.65 -4.15
CA PRO A 195 -30.59 -1.94 -4.23
C PRO A 195 -31.26 -1.71 -2.88
N GLY A 196 -32.02 -0.62 -2.76
CA GLY A 196 -32.84 -0.29 -1.58
C GLY A 196 -32.05 -0.15 -0.28
N THR A 197 -30.73 0.00 -0.38
CA THR A 197 -29.79 -0.07 0.75
C THR A 197 -29.29 1.33 1.05
N VAL A 198 -29.31 1.69 2.32
CA VAL A 198 -28.74 2.94 2.80
C VAL A 198 -27.26 2.75 3.16
N TYR A 199 -26.43 3.67 2.68
CA TYR A 199 -24.99 3.71 2.84
C TYR A 199 -24.58 4.98 3.57
N THR A 200 -23.53 4.89 4.38
CA THR A 200 -22.85 6.04 5.00
C THR A 200 -21.46 6.18 4.38
N PHE A 201 -21.18 7.33 3.77
CA PHE A 201 -19.87 7.63 3.18
C PHE A 201 -19.16 8.78 3.88
N THR A 202 -17.83 8.69 3.93
CA THR A 202 -16.92 9.80 4.23
C THR A 202 -15.80 9.84 3.18
N VAL A 203 -15.12 10.98 3.08
CA VAL A 203 -13.95 11.15 2.21
C VAL A 203 -12.79 11.69 3.02
N ARG A 204 -11.59 11.15 2.80
CA ARG A 204 -10.32 11.66 3.32
C ARG A 204 -9.42 12.09 2.17
N ALA A 205 -8.62 13.13 2.39
CA ALA A 205 -7.52 13.47 1.48
C ALA A 205 -6.24 12.77 1.94
N ARG A 206 -5.36 12.40 1.00
CA ARG A 206 -4.06 11.80 1.27
C ARG A 206 -2.94 12.53 0.52
N ASP A 207 -1.81 12.74 1.18
CA ASP A 207 -0.60 13.37 0.61
C ASP A 207 0.34 12.33 -0.04
N ALA A 208 1.56 12.77 -0.43
CA ALA A 208 2.59 11.89 -1.01
C ALA A 208 3.38 11.11 0.05
N SER A 209 3.23 11.47 1.32
CA SER A 209 3.81 10.83 2.50
C SER A 209 2.85 9.82 3.16
N ASP A 210 1.73 9.50 2.50
CA ASP A 210 0.64 8.64 2.94
C ASP A 210 -0.09 9.10 4.22
N LYS A 211 0.02 10.36 4.64
CA LYS A 211 -0.82 10.85 5.74
C LYS A 211 -2.20 11.20 5.24
N SER A 212 -3.19 10.94 6.08
CA SER A 212 -4.60 11.14 5.77
C SER A 212 -5.17 12.28 6.61
N SER A 213 -6.03 13.09 6.00
CA SER A 213 -6.87 14.02 6.73
C SER A 213 -7.84 13.28 7.68
N ALA A 214 -8.47 14.02 8.59
CA ALA A 214 -9.69 13.54 9.24
C ALA A 214 -10.81 13.31 8.22
N ASP A 215 -11.84 12.53 8.61
CA ASP A 215 -13.03 12.31 7.79
C ASP A 215 -13.76 13.62 7.48
N SER A 216 -14.29 13.74 6.26
CA SER A 216 -15.30 14.75 5.91
C SER A 216 -16.54 14.63 6.79
N ASN A 217 -17.52 15.52 6.58
CA ASN A 217 -18.87 15.24 7.07
C ASN A 217 -19.36 13.88 6.54
N THR A 218 -20.18 13.19 7.33
CA THR A 218 -20.86 11.97 6.91
C THR A 218 -21.95 12.28 5.89
N LEU A 219 -22.13 11.40 4.91
CA LEU A 219 -23.20 11.47 3.93
C LEU A 219 -23.95 10.15 3.87
N ASP A 220 -25.25 10.22 4.13
CA ASP A 220 -26.17 9.11 3.91
C ASP A 220 -26.74 9.13 2.50
N LEU A 221 -26.71 7.99 1.84
CA LEU A 221 -27.36 7.79 0.54
C LEU A 221 -28.07 6.45 0.49
N THR A 222 -29.36 6.49 0.15
CA THR A 222 -30.17 5.30 -0.11
C THR A 222 -30.23 5.05 -1.61
N THR A 223 -29.76 3.89 -2.05
CA THR A 223 -29.93 3.47 -3.44
C THR A 223 -31.40 3.20 -3.73
N ALA A 224 -31.83 3.42 -4.98
CA ALA A 224 -33.19 3.06 -5.36
C ALA A 224 -33.45 1.55 -5.17
N SER A 225 -34.69 1.17 -4.90
CA SER A 225 -35.10 -0.24 -4.96
C SER A 225 -34.85 -0.83 -6.34
N ALA A 226 -34.71 -2.16 -6.42
CA ALA A 226 -34.68 -2.84 -7.71
C ALA A 226 -36.02 -2.62 -8.44
N ALA A 227 -36.02 -2.66 -9.78
CA ALA A 227 -37.24 -2.49 -10.55
C ALA A 227 -38.29 -3.54 -10.12
N GLY A 228 -39.48 -3.09 -9.72
CA GLY A 228 -40.56 -3.94 -9.22
C GLY A 228 -40.43 -4.40 -7.76
N ALA A 229 -39.36 -4.05 -7.06
CA ALA A 229 -39.24 -4.30 -5.62
C ALA A 229 -40.04 -3.24 -4.82
N PRO A 230 -40.52 -3.60 -3.61
CA PRO A 230 -41.17 -2.64 -2.73
C PRO A 230 -40.24 -1.49 -2.34
N ALA A 231 -40.82 -0.41 -1.81
CA ALA A 231 -40.05 0.69 -1.25
C ALA A 231 -39.13 0.19 -0.12
N SER A 232 -37.99 0.86 0.07
CA SER A 232 -37.07 0.54 1.17
C SER A 232 -37.80 0.68 2.51
N THR A 233 -37.59 -0.29 3.38
CA THR A 233 -38.16 -0.32 4.74
C THR A 233 -37.12 0.05 5.80
N ALA A 234 -35.98 0.58 5.36
CA ALA A 234 -34.90 1.00 6.24
C ALA A 234 -35.32 2.20 7.08
N PRO A 235 -35.11 2.17 8.40
CA PRO A 235 -35.23 3.37 9.22
C PRO A 235 -34.23 4.44 8.78
N ASN A 236 -34.69 5.68 8.67
CA ASN A 236 -33.94 6.77 8.07
C ASN A 236 -33.40 7.71 9.14
N GLY A 237 -32.34 8.44 8.81
CA GLY A 237 -31.82 9.51 9.66
C GLY A 237 -31.42 9.04 11.06
N LEU A 238 -30.89 7.81 11.19
CA LEU A 238 -30.37 7.31 12.47
C LEU A 238 -29.31 8.27 13.00
N ARG A 239 -29.49 8.73 14.22
CA ARG A 239 -28.62 9.65 14.96
C ARG A 239 -28.18 8.97 16.25
N THR A 240 -26.96 9.26 16.65
CA THR A 240 -26.30 8.73 17.83
C THR A 240 -25.71 9.88 18.62
N GLU A 241 -26.01 9.94 19.90
CA GLU A 241 -25.44 10.91 20.83
C GLU A 241 -24.89 10.15 22.04
N VAL A 242 -23.60 10.35 22.33
CA VAL A 242 -22.95 9.74 23.49
C VAL A 242 -23.04 10.72 24.64
N GLY A 243 -23.57 10.25 25.77
CA GLY A 243 -23.56 10.96 27.04
C GLY A 243 -22.79 10.18 28.11
N LYS A 244 -22.75 10.73 29.31
CA LYS A 244 -22.28 10.05 30.53
C LYS A 244 -23.33 10.21 31.62
N GLU A 245 -23.60 9.13 32.35
CA GLU A 245 -24.43 9.13 33.54
C GLU A 245 -23.69 8.40 34.66
N GLY A 246 -23.14 9.17 35.60
CA GLY A 246 -22.17 8.66 36.57
C GLY A 246 -20.90 8.15 35.88
N ASP A 247 -20.52 6.90 36.16
CA ASP A 247 -19.34 6.24 35.59
C ASP A 247 -19.65 5.49 34.28
N LEU A 248 -20.90 5.48 33.82
CA LEU A 248 -21.33 4.79 32.62
C LEU A 248 -21.49 5.76 31.44
N PHE A 249 -21.18 5.27 30.25
CA PHE A 249 -21.56 5.96 29.03
C PHE A 249 -23.02 5.66 28.70
N THR A 250 -23.72 6.62 28.11
CA THR A 250 -25.06 6.42 27.53
C THR A 250 -25.01 6.64 26.04
N LEU A 251 -25.78 5.86 25.28
CA LEU A 251 -25.98 6.07 23.85
C LEU A 251 -27.45 6.33 23.58
N ASP A 252 -27.74 7.59 23.24
CA ASP A 252 -29.04 8.03 22.78
C ASP A 252 -29.15 7.84 21.27
N LEU A 253 -30.14 7.05 20.88
CA LEU A 253 -30.51 6.79 19.50
C LEU A 253 -31.79 7.55 19.16
N SER A 254 -31.81 8.18 18.00
CA SER A 254 -33.06 8.67 17.40
C SER A 254 -33.09 8.39 15.90
N TRP A 255 -34.25 8.06 15.37
CA TRP A 255 -34.42 7.76 13.95
C TRP A 255 -35.84 8.10 13.47
N ASP A 256 -35.95 8.37 12.17
CA ASP A 256 -37.24 8.53 11.51
C ASP A 256 -37.72 7.14 11.05
N GLN A 257 -38.94 6.80 11.43
CA GLN A 257 -39.54 5.50 11.14
C GLN A 257 -39.84 5.37 9.63
N PRO A 258 -39.67 4.17 9.05
CA PRO A 258 -40.02 3.93 7.66
C PRO A 258 -41.54 4.01 7.45
N ASP A 259 -41.97 4.48 6.28
CA ASP A 259 -43.38 4.44 5.90
C ASP A 259 -43.73 3.04 5.38
N THR A 260 -44.38 2.24 6.23
CA THR A 260 -44.77 0.86 5.92
C THR A 260 -46.29 0.72 5.72
N GLY A 261 -47.05 1.82 5.68
CA GLY A 261 -48.51 1.79 5.59
C GLY A 261 -49.23 1.13 6.78
N GLY A 262 -48.52 0.96 7.91
CA GLY A 262 -49.02 0.30 9.12
C GLY A 262 -48.11 0.55 10.31
N THR A 263 -48.53 0.10 11.49
CA THR A 263 -47.78 0.30 12.74
C THR A 263 -46.52 -0.56 12.80
N ILE A 264 -45.43 0.01 13.30
CA ILE A 264 -44.16 -0.69 13.53
C ILE A 264 -44.07 -1.08 15.01
N PRO A 265 -44.28 -2.35 15.38
CA PRO A 265 -44.38 -2.75 16.78
C PRO A 265 -43.02 -2.88 17.48
N ALA A 266 -41.92 -3.04 16.74
CA ALA A 266 -40.61 -3.28 17.32
C ALA A 266 -39.46 -2.95 16.36
N TYR A 267 -38.26 -2.83 16.91
CA TYR A 267 -37.00 -2.69 16.19
C TYR A 267 -35.97 -3.68 16.72
N GLU A 268 -35.15 -4.27 15.85
CA GLU A 268 -33.92 -4.93 16.28
C GLU A 268 -32.74 -3.97 16.17
N LEU A 269 -32.01 -3.81 17.27
CA LEU A 269 -30.79 -3.04 17.34
C LEU A 269 -29.59 -3.98 17.26
N TYR A 270 -28.67 -3.67 16.33
CA TYR A 270 -27.43 -4.39 16.16
C TYR A 270 -26.25 -3.49 16.50
N MET A 271 -25.36 -3.98 17.36
CA MET A 271 -24.07 -3.38 17.65
C MET A 271 -22.94 -4.32 17.24
N ASN A 272 -21.92 -3.81 16.55
CA ASN A 272 -20.79 -4.61 16.05
C ASN A 272 -21.23 -5.84 15.24
N GLY A 273 -22.30 -5.70 14.47
CA GLY A 273 -22.88 -6.76 13.65
C GLY A 273 -23.67 -7.83 14.41
N LYS A 274 -23.81 -7.71 15.74
CA LYS A 274 -24.55 -8.66 16.58
C LYS A 274 -25.85 -8.05 17.08
N LEU A 275 -26.92 -8.85 17.11
CA LEU A 275 -28.17 -8.45 17.73
C LEU A 275 -27.90 -8.13 19.20
N THR A 276 -28.20 -6.90 19.59
CA THR A 276 -27.97 -6.39 20.95
C THR A 276 -29.26 -6.42 21.75
N THR A 277 -30.35 -5.93 21.16
CA THR A 277 -31.66 -5.93 21.80
C THR A 277 -32.78 -5.82 20.77
N THR A 278 -33.98 -6.23 21.17
CA THR A 278 -35.23 -5.94 20.46
C THR A 278 -35.98 -4.87 21.23
N ILE A 279 -36.10 -3.69 20.64
CA ILE A 279 -36.84 -2.56 21.18
C ILE A 279 -38.31 -2.79 20.88
N VAL A 280 -39.12 -2.95 21.92
CA VAL A 280 -40.58 -3.11 21.83
C VAL A 280 -41.24 -1.94 22.53
N TRP A 281 -42.30 -1.40 21.93
CA TRP A 281 -43.03 -0.30 22.54
C TRP A 281 -43.84 -0.77 23.75
N GLY A 282 -43.67 -0.11 24.90
CA GLY A 282 -44.48 -0.33 26.10
C GLY A 282 -45.89 0.29 26.03
N GLY A 283 -46.31 0.77 24.85
CA GLY A 283 -47.55 1.49 24.60
C GLY A 283 -47.77 1.70 23.11
N THR A 284 -48.60 2.69 22.73
CA THR A 284 -48.81 3.05 21.32
C THR A 284 -47.49 3.47 20.68
N PRO A 285 -47.07 2.84 19.56
CA PRO A 285 -45.87 3.25 18.84
C PRO A 285 -45.92 4.74 18.47
N PRO A 286 -44.82 5.50 18.58
CA PRO A 286 -44.81 6.88 18.15
C PRO A 286 -45.07 6.99 16.64
N GLU A 287 -45.55 8.14 16.17
CA GLU A 287 -45.61 8.46 14.75
C GLU A 287 -44.38 9.27 14.34
N GLY A 288 -43.81 9.00 13.16
CA GLY A 288 -42.67 9.74 12.64
C GLY A 288 -41.35 9.36 13.31
N ARG A 289 -40.99 9.98 14.44
CA ARG A 289 -39.66 9.81 15.07
C ARG A 289 -39.71 8.87 16.27
N ALA A 290 -38.71 7.99 16.35
CA ALA A 290 -38.49 7.06 17.43
C ALA A 290 -37.17 7.36 18.16
N THR A 291 -37.09 6.98 19.44
CA THR A 291 -35.89 7.17 20.28
C THR A 291 -35.66 5.96 21.17
N TYR A 292 -34.40 5.72 21.54
CA TYR A 292 -34.02 4.66 22.47
C TYR A 292 -32.67 4.98 23.13
N ARG A 293 -32.54 4.72 24.43
CA ARG A 293 -31.29 4.92 25.19
C ARG A 293 -30.73 3.57 25.60
N LEU A 294 -29.40 3.43 25.50
CA LEU A 294 -28.64 2.31 26.06
C LEU A 294 -27.58 2.81 27.03
N ASP A 295 -27.31 2.00 28.05
CA ASP A 295 -26.13 2.16 28.89
C ASP A 295 -25.00 1.31 28.32
N LEU A 296 -23.81 1.91 28.24
CA LEU A 296 -22.60 1.31 27.69
C LEU A 296 -21.55 1.23 28.81
N PRO A 297 -21.20 0.01 29.26
CA PRO A 297 -20.26 -0.19 30.36
C PRO A 297 -18.79 -0.14 29.93
N ASP A 298 -18.54 -0.09 28.62
CA ASP A 298 -17.18 -0.11 28.08
C ASP A 298 -16.47 1.23 28.28
N PRO A 299 -15.13 1.23 28.40
CA PRO A 299 -14.36 2.44 28.69
C PRO A 299 -14.29 3.40 27.48
N ALA A 300 -13.81 4.62 27.76
CA ALA A 300 -13.48 5.60 26.73
C ALA A 300 -12.51 5.03 25.68
N GLY A 301 -12.66 5.47 24.44
CA GLY A 301 -11.96 4.97 23.26
C GLY A 301 -12.65 3.77 22.61
N THR A 302 -13.64 3.13 23.27
CA THR A 302 -14.37 2.01 22.67
C THR A 302 -15.17 2.48 21.45
N ARG A 303 -15.10 1.70 20.37
CA ARG A 303 -15.78 1.97 19.10
C ARG A 303 -16.88 0.94 18.88
N TYR A 304 -18.06 1.41 18.49
CA TYR A 304 -19.17 0.56 18.05
C TYR A 304 -19.62 0.92 16.64
N SER A 305 -20.01 -0.10 15.88
CA SER A 305 -20.94 0.10 14.78
C SER A 305 -22.37 -0.15 15.23
N VAL A 306 -23.32 0.70 14.82
CA VAL A 306 -24.71 0.66 15.25
C VAL A 306 -25.62 0.76 14.03
N LYS A 307 -26.59 -0.14 13.93
CA LYS A 307 -27.69 -0.07 12.95
C LYS A 307 -28.93 -0.77 13.50
N LEU A 308 -30.09 -0.44 12.95
CA LEU A 308 -31.35 -1.04 13.37
C LEU A 308 -32.26 -1.36 12.19
N ARG A 309 -33.24 -2.24 12.39
CA ARG A 309 -34.26 -2.56 11.39
C ARG A 309 -35.64 -2.69 12.03
N ALA A 310 -36.68 -2.31 11.28
CA ALA A 310 -38.06 -2.30 11.74
C ALA A 310 -38.72 -3.68 11.61
N LYS A 311 -39.61 -4.02 12.54
CA LYS A 311 -40.58 -5.11 12.36
C LYS A 311 -41.74 -4.57 11.55
N LEU A 312 -42.02 -5.18 10.40
CA LEU A 312 -43.09 -4.74 9.51
C LEU A 312 -44.46 -5.22 10.00
N PRO A 313 -45.57 -4.60 9.54
CA PRO A 313 -46.93 -4.99 9.93
C PRO A 313 -47.27 -6.46 9.61
N ASP A 314 -46.63 -7.05 8.61
CA ASP A 314 -46.78 -8.47 8.25
C ASP A 314 -45.98 -9.43 9.16
N GLY A 315 -45.26 -8.89 10.14
CA GLY A 315 -44.46 -9.63 11.11
C GLY A 315 -43.03 -9.93 10.67
N THR A 316 -42.65 -9.59 9.43
CA THR A 316 -41.29 -9.77 8.92
C THR A 316 -40.36 -8.65 9.38
N TRP A 317 -39.04 -8.84 9.22
CA TRP A 317 -38.04 -7.81 9.51
C TRP A 317 -37.62 -7.11 8.23
N GLY A 318 -37.70 -5.77 8.23
CA GLY A 318 -37.35 -4.93 7.10
C GLY A 318 -35.84 -4.73 6.93
N ASP A 319 -35.51 -3.76 6.10
CA ASP A 319 -34.14 -3.37 5.76
C ASP A 319 -33.43 -2.69 6.94
N PHE A 320 -32.10 -2.73 6.93
CA PHE A 320 -31.29 -2.03 7.91
C PHE A 320 -31.18 -0.54 7.61
N SER A 321 -31.17 0.27 8.67
CA SER A 321 -30.77 1.67 8.65
C SER A 321 -29.32 1.85 8.18
N ALA A 322 -28.94 3.10 7.93
CA ALA A 322 -27.55 3.47 7.75
C ALA A 322 -26.76 3.02 8.98
N GLN A 323 -25.56 2.50 8.79
CA GLN A 323 -24.69 2.18 9.91
C GLN A 323 -24.03 3.46 10.44
N ARG A 324 -23.96 3.57 11.76
CA ARG A 324 -23.27 4.63 12.48
C ARG A 324 -22.08 4.08 13.22
N THR A 325 -20.99 4.82 13.18
CA THR A 325 -19.85 4.59 14.06
C THR A 325 -19.98 5.50 15.27
N VAL A 326 -19.91 4.91 16.45
CA VAL A 326 -19.89 5.61 17.74
C VAL A 326 -18.53 5.35 18.38
N VAL A 327 -17.88 6.40 18.88
CA VAL A 327 -16.67 6.30 19.71
C VAL A 327 -16.99 6.92 21.05
N LEU A 328 -16.76 6.19 22.14
CA LEU A 328 -16.90 6.71 23.49
C LEU A 328 -15.75 7.69 23.74
N ALA A 329 -16.06 8.98 23.90
CA ALA A 329 -15.07 10.01 24.18
C ALA A 329 -15.21 10.47 25.63
N ASP A 330 -14.10 10.83 26.27
CA ASP A 330 -14.11 11.28 27.67
C ASP A 330 -14.84 12.61 27.91
#